data_AF-A0A091BYI8-F1
#
_entry.id   AF-A0A091BYI8-F1
#
_cell.length_a   1.000
_cell.length_b   1.000
_cell.length_c   1.000
_cell.angle_alpha   90.00
_cell.angle_beta   90.00
_cell.angle_gamma   90.00
#
_symmetry.space_group_name_H-M   'P 1'
#
loop_
_entity.id
_entity.type
_entity.pdbx_description
1 polymer ?
#
loop_
_entity_poly.entity_id
_entity_poly.type
_entity_poly.pdbx_seq_one_letter_code
_entity_poly.pdbx_strand_id
1 'polypeptide(L)'
;MKKLILDIDTGIDDAMALAYSAGAKKIDLIGVVGTYGNVYTQQSVQNTLNILDMIGKVDIPVYEGEPHAIAKNNFKRSEIGKKTSWTKWHW
;
A
#
# COMPACT_ATOMS: atom_id res chain seq x y z
N MET A 1 -5.87 3.51 -22.50
CA MET A 1 -5.40 3.27 -21.12
C MET A 1 -6.50 2.57 -20.34
N LYS A 2 -6.13 1.69 -19.41
CA LYS A 2 -7.06 1.02 -18.48
C LYS A 2 -6.96 1.71 -17.12
N LYS A 3 -8.10 2.15 -16.57
CA LYS A 3 -8.16 2.72 -15.23
C LYS A 3 -7.95 1.63 -14.18
N LEU A 4 -7.19 1.95 -13.14
CA LEU A 4 -6.85 1.04 -12.05
C LEU A 4 -6.94 1.77 -10.70
N ILE A 5 -7.52 1.08 -9.71
CA ILE A 5 -7.34 1.38 -8.29
C ILE A 5 -6.59 0.20 -7.68
N LEU A 6 -5.58 0.48 -6.87
CA LEU A 6 -4.91 -0.54 -6.06
C LEU A 6 -5.49 -0.51 -4.64
N ASP A 7 -5.83 -1.67 -4.10
CA ASP A 7 -6.22 -1.86 -2.70
C ASP A 7 -5.16 -2.78 -2.07
N ILE A 8 -4.25 -2.21 -1.29
CA ILE A 8 -2.98 -2.84 -0.91
C ILE A 8 -2.61 -2.60 0.56
N ASP A 9 -1.94 -3.57 1.16
CA ASP A 9 -1.41 -3.55 2.54
C ASP A 9 0.10 -3.32 2.52
N THR A 10 0.51 -2.23 1.86
CA THR A 10 1.84 -1.92 1.32
C THR A 10 3.02 -2.54 2.07
N GLY A 11 3.31 -3.79 1.68
CA GLY A 11 4.52 -4.56 1.94
C GLY A 11 5.57 -4.38 0.84
N ILE A 12 6.45 -5.37 0.68
CA ILE A 12 7.54 -5.30 -0.32
C ILE A 12 7.00 -5.56 -1.72
N ASP A 13 6.14 -6.55 -1.88
CA ASP A 13 5.51 -6.93 -3.13
C ASP A 13 4.50 -5.89 -3.63
N ASP A 14 3.71 -5.30 -2.73
CA ASP A 14 2.83 -4.18 -3.05
C ASP A 14 3.60 -2.95 -3.53
N ALA A 15 4.76 -2.66 -2.93
CA ALA A 15 5.61 -1.56 -3.35
C ALA A 15 6.07 -1.74 -4.81
N MET A 16 6.42 -2.97 -5.20
CA MET A 16 6.75 -3.31 -6.58
C MET A 16 5.52 -3.18 -7.50
N ALA A 17 4.35 -3.65 -7.07
CA ALA A 17 3.11 -3.54 -7.84
C ALA A 17 2.69 -2.08 -8.06
N LEU A 18 2.82 -1.24 -7.04
CA LEU A 18 2.57 0.20 -7.07
C LEU A 18 3.50 0.90 -8.05
N ALA A 19 4.82 0.71 -7.92
CA ALA A 19 5.81 1.33 -8.80
C ALA A 19 5.64 0.88 -10.26
N TYR A 20 5.39 -0.41 -10.47
CA TYR A 20 5.13 -0.96 -11.81
C TYR A 20 3.88 -0.33 -12.43
N SER A 21 2.77 -0.27 -11.67
CA SER A 21 1.50 0.27 -12.14
C SER A 21 1.59 1.77 -12.44
N ALA A 22 2.25 2.54 -11.58
CA ALA A 22 2.42 3.99 -11.75
C ALA A 22 3.35 4.36 -12.93
N GLY A 23 4.27 3.47 -13.32
CA GLY A 23 5.16 3.64 -14.48
C GLY A 23 4.62 3.08 -15.79
N ALA A 24 3.56 2.27 -15.76
CA ALA A 24 3.06 1.55 -16.94
C ALA A 24 2.26 2.44 -17.90
N LYS A 25 2.73 2.60 -19.14
CA LYS A 25 2.08 3.44 -20.18
C LYS A 25 0.64 3.05 -20.56
N LYS A 26 0.23 1.81 -20.24
CA LYS A 26 -1.13 1.31 -20.55
C LYS A 26 -2.10 1.44 -19.37
N ILE A 27 -1.61 1.84 -18.20
CA ILE A 27 -2.38 1.95 -16.97
C ILE A 27 -2.56 3.43 -16.63
N ASP A 28 -3.76 3.77 -16.18
CA ASP A 28 -4.11 5.03 -15.57
C ASP A 28 -4.43 4.73 -14.11
N LEU A 29 -3.44 4.88 -13.23
CA LEU A 29 -3.58 4.62 -11.79
C LEU A 29 -4.27 5.81 -11.15
N ILE A 30 -5.57 5.68 -10.91
CA ILE A 30 -6.44 6.79 -10.49
C ILE A 30 -6.56 6.92 -8.96
N GLY A 31 -5.97 6.00 -8.21
CA GLY A 31 -5.92 6.07 -6.75
C GLY A 31 -5.43 4.77 -6.11
N VAL A 32 -5.09 4.87 -4.84
CA VAL A 32 -4.67 3.75 -3.99
C VAL A 32 -5.47 3.78 -2.69
N VAL A 33 -5.93 2.62 -2.25
CA VAL A 33 -6.53 2.42 -0.92
C VAL A 33 -5.53 1.59 -0.10
N GLY A 34 -5.11 2.12 1.04
CA GLY A 34 -4.24 1.41 1.97
C GLY A 34 -5.08 0.59 2.95
N THR A 35 -4.86 -0.72 3.03
CA THR A 35 -5.59 -1.65 3.92
C THR A 35 -4.65 -2.42 4.86
N TYR A 36 -5.21 -3.31 5.68
CA TYR A 36 -4.49 -4.11 6.68
C TYR A 36 -4.04 -5.48 6.12
N GLY A 37 -2.92 -6.00 6.64
CA GLY A 37 -2.41 -7.35 6.33
C GLY A 37 -0.96 -7.54 6.78
N ASN A 38 -0.01 -7.44 5.85
CA ASN A 38 1.43 -7.42 6.08
C ASN A 38 1.83 -6.28 7.03
N VAL A 39 1.17 -5.13 6.91
CA VAL A 39 1.28 -4.00 7.83
C VAL A 39 -0.10 -3.58 8.36
N TYR A 40 -0.11 -2.70 9.35
CA TYR A 40 -1.34 -2.04 9.77
C TYR A 40 -1.76 -0.99 8.73
N THR A 41 -3.05 -0.73 8.59
CA THR A 41 -3.64 0.19 7.60
C THR A 41 -2.93 1.54 7.56
N GLN A 42 -2.72 2.18 8.71
CA GLN A 42 -2.02 3.47 8.78
C GLN A 42 -0.58 3.39 8.25
N GLN A 43 0.11 2.27 8.49
CA GLN A 43 1.44 2.05 7.94
C GLN A 43 1.40 1.73 6.44
N SER A 44 0.36 1.03 5.94
CA SER A 44 0.15 0.83 4.51
C SER A 44 0.00 2.18 3.79
N VAL A 45 -0.85 3.06 4.32
CA VAL A 45 -1.07 4.42 3.79
C VAL A 45 0.24 5.20 3.77
N GLN A 46 0.98 5.23 4.88
CA GLN A 46 2.25 5.95 4.95
C GLN A 46 3.31 5.38 3.99
N ASN A 47 3.44 4.05 3.90
CA ASN A 47 4.38 3.42 2.98
C ASN A 47 4.03 3.76 1.52
N THR A 48 2.73 3.74 1.19
CA THR A 48 2.22 4.11 -0.15
C THR A 48 2.59 5.54 -0.49
N LEU A 49 2.32 6.49 0.42
CA LEU A 49 2.67 7.89 0.24
C LEU A 49 4.18 8.08 0.03
N ASN A 50 5.01 7.42 0.85
CA ASN A 50 6.46 7.49 0.72
C ASN A 50 6.94 6.97 -0.63
N ILE A 51 6.40 5.85 -1.11
CA ILE A 51 6.79 5.28 -2.41
C ILE A 51 6.35 6.19 -3.55
N LEU A 52 5.12 6.72 -3.52
CA LEU A 52 4.63 7.67 -4.51
C LEU A 52 5.50 8.94 -4.57
N ASP A 53 5.92 9.45 -3.41
CA ASP A 53 6.86 10.57 -3.31
C ASP A 53 8.22 10.21 -3.94
N MET A 54 8.80 9.07 -3.57
CA MET A 54 10.07 8.58 -4.11
C MET A 54 10.08 8.42 -5.63
N ILE A 55 8.95 8.03 -6.24
CA ILE A 55 8.85 7.85 -7.70
C ILE A 55 8.26 9.07 -8.43
N GLY A 56 8.03 10.19 -7.73
CA GLY A 56 7.53 11.45 -8.31
C GLY A 56 6.08 11.38 -8.80
N LYS A 57 5.22 10.64 -8.10
CA LYS A 57 3.81 10.36 -8.44
C LYS A 57 2.84 10.81 -7.33
N VAL A 58 3.14 11.96 -6.71
CA VAL A 58 2.39 12.54 -5.59
C VAL A 58 0.97 13.01 -5.95
N ASP A 59 0.65 13.08 -7.23
CA ASP A 59 -0.67 13.42 -7.76
C ASP A 59 -1.70 12.28 -7.64
N ILE A 60 -1.24 11.05 -7.39
CA ILE A 60 -2.11 9.89 -7.21
C ILE A 60 -2.69 9.91 -5.79
N PRO A 61 -4.03 10.01 -5.62
CA PRO A 61 -4.63 10.10 -4.29
C PRO A 61 -4.52 8.76 -3.54
N VAL A 62 -4.25 8.85 -2.24
CA VAL A 62 -4.21 7.71 -1.32
C VAL A 62 -5.32 7.85 -0.28
N TYR A 63 -6.10 6.79 -0.09
CA TYR A 63 -7.20 6.72 0.85
C TYR A 63 -6.92 5.67 1.93
N GLU A 64 -7.36 5.94 3.15
CA GLU A 64 -7.31 4.97 4.24
C GLU A 64 -8.51 4.03 4.15
N GLY A 65 -8.23 2.72 4.08
CA GLY A 65 -9.23 1.66 4.10
C GLY A 65 -9.61 1.22 5.51
N GLU A 66 -10.34 0.11 5.61
CA GLU A 66 -10.73 -0.47 6.90
C GLU A 66 -9.50 -0.97 7.70
N PRO A 67 -9.54 -0.97 9.05
CA PRO A 67 -8.42 -1.44 9.88
C PRO A 67 -8.47 -2.93 10.24
N HIS A 68 -9.55 -3.64 9.90
CA HIS A 68 -9.74 -5.05 10.23
C HIS A 68 -10.80 -5.74 9.38
N ALA A 69 -10.90 -7.07 9.51
CA ALA A 69 -11.92 -7.86 8.84
C ALA A 69 -13.33 -7.53 9.32
N ILE A 70 -14.31 -7.66 8.42
CA ILE A 70 -15.73 -7.35 8.69
C ILE A 70 -16.32 -8.07 9.91
N ALA A 71 -15.84 -9.28 10.21
CA ALA A 71 -16.32 -10.10 11.32
C ALA A 71 -15.40 -10.04 12.57
N LYS A 72 -14.52 -9.04 12.63
CA LYS A 72 -13.57 -8.82 13.73
C LYS A 72 -13.65 -7.37 14.19
N ASN A 73 -13.20 -7.12 15.41
CA ASN A 73 -13.10 -5.76 15.97
C ASN A 73 -11.67 -5.24 16.00
N ASN A 74 -10.70 -6.05 15.57
CA ASN A 74 -9.30 -5.68 15.49
C ASN A 74 -8.57 -6.57 14.49
N PHE A 75 -7.38 -6.12 14.10
CA PHE A 75 -6.43 -6.90 13.35
C PHE A 75 -5.15 -7.08 14.16
N LYS A 76 -4.63 -8.30 14.19
CA LYS A 76 -3.33 -8.62 14.79
C LYS A 76 -2.42 -9.20 13.72
N ARG A 77 -1.31 -8.52 13.47
CA ARG A 77 -0.32 -8.95 12.48
C ARG A 77 0.34 -10.28 12.87
N SER A 78 0.48 -11.18 11.89
CA SER A 78 1.21 -12.44 12.03
C SER A 78 2.71 -12.22 12.21
N GLU A 79 3.44 -13.16 12.80
CA GLU A 79 4.90 -13.04 12.96
C GLU A 79 5.66 -12.98 11.64
N ILE A 80 5.13 -13.63 10.60
CA ILE A 80 5.69 -13.61 9.25
C ILE A 80 5.53 -12.21 8.64
N GLY A 81 4.35 -11.60 8.76
CA GLY A 81 4.11 -10.22 8.34
C GLY A 81 5.05 -9.21 9.02
N LYS A 82 5.49 -9.49 10.25
CA LYS A 82 6.52 -8.65 10.92
C LYS A 82 7.87 -8.68 10.20
N LYS A 83 8.25 -9.82 9.63
CA LYS A 83 9.55 -10.00 8.95
C LYS A 83 9.55 -9.44 7.52
N THR A 84 8.42 -9.48 6.84
CA THR A 84 8.26 -9.02 5.45
C THR A 84 7.88 -7.54 5.35
N SER A 85 7.36 -6.95 6.43
CA SER A 85 7.14 -5.50 6.49
C SER A 85 8.43 -4.69 6.63
N TRP A 86 8.48 -3.53 5.98
CA TRP A 86 9.55 -2.52 6.00
C TRP A 86 10.01 -2.03 7.40
N THR A 87 9.38 -2.48 8.49
CA THR A 87 9.61 -2.03 9.89
C THR A 87 11.05 -2.17 10.44
N LYS A 88 11.99 -2.75 9.70
CA LYS A 88 13.40 -2.87 10.09
C LYS A 88 14.36 -1.91 9.37
N TRP A 89 13.90 -1.18 8.36
CA TRP A 89 14.74 -0.26 7.59
C TRP A 89 14.44 1.16 8.06
N HIS A 90 15.36 1.73 8.82
CA HIS A 90 15.34 3.15 9.20
C HIS A 90 15.89 3.96 8.02
N TRP A 91 15.04 4.79 7.42
CA TRP A 91 15.44 5.87 6.51
C TRP A 91 15.60 7.15 7.32
#